data_AF-A0A2P4YPA1-F1
#
_entry.id   AF-A0A2P4YPA1-F1
#
_cell.length_a   1.000
_cell.length_b   1.000
_cell.length_c   1.000
_cell.angle_alpha   90.00
_cell.angle_beta   90.00
_cell.angle_gamma   90.00
#
_symmetry.space_group_name_H-M   'P 1'
#
loop_
_entity.id
_entity.type
_entity.pdbx_description
1 polymer ?
#
loop_
_entity_poly.entity_id
_entity_poly.type
_entity_poly.pdbx_seq_one_letter_code
_entity_poly.pdbx_strand_id
1 'polypeptide(L)'
;MTQPQSRPLLSQDRSDEDRDLVAKLVVPETLQNDLMHHYHSSVEGGHQGIGLTYHKVRAHFHWRGLYQSVQRYVGQCIDCETGRVRPAIR
;
A
#
# COMPACT_ATOMS: atom_id res chain seq x y z
N MET A 1 33.39 10.69 35.01
CA MET A 1 33.19 11.16 33.62
C MET A 1 32.95 9.94 32.76
N THR A 2 31.70 9.50 32.65
CA THR A 2 31.31 8.34 31.84
C THR A 2 30.97 8.82 30.44
N GLN A 3 31.68 8.29 29.44
CA GLN A 3 31.41 8.51 28.03
C GLN A 3 30.07 7.83 27.65
N PRO A 4 29.13 8.50 26.95
CA PRO A 4 27.93 7.83 26.49
C PRO A 4 28.31 6.93 25.30
N GLN A 5 28.05 5.63 25.43
CA GLN A 5 28.20 4.69 24.34
C GLN A 5 27.11 4.94 23.30
N SER A 6 27.54 5.24 22.07
CA SER A 6 26.70 5.40 20.89
C SER A 6 25.97 4.09 20.60
N ARG A 7 24.65 4.06 20.80
CA ARG A 7 23.79 2.97 20.30
C ARG A 7 23.88 2.95 18.77
N PRO A 8 24.18 1.81 18.13
CA PRO A 8 24.10 1.73 16.69
C PRO A 8 22.63 1.70 16.28
N LEU A 9 22.16 2.74 15.57
CA LEU A 9 20.89 2.72 14.84
C LEU A 9 21.14 2.00 13.52
N LEU A 10 21.19 0.66 13.53
CA LEU A 10 21.23 -0.11 12.28
C LEU A 10 19.82 -0.54 11.89
N SER A 11 19.48 -0.12 10.66
CA SER A 11 18.56 -0.75 9.69
C SER A 11 17.09 -0.86 10.06
N GLN A 12 16.32 0.16 9.70
CA GLN A 12 14.88 0.02 9.42
C GLN A 12 14.47 0.62 8.08
N ASP A 13 15.39 0.72 7.12
CA ASP A 13 15.02 0.84 5.72
C ASP A 13 15.24 -0.52 5.06
N ARG A 14 14.24 -1.40 5.20
CA ARG A 14 14.14 -2.60 4.37
C ARG A 14 13.79 -2.10 2.98
N SER A 15 14.70 -2.25 2.02
CA SER A 15 14.47 -1.80 0.65
C SER A 15 13.23 -2.49 0.05
N ASP A 16 12.64 -1.91 -0.99
CA ASP A 16 11.51 -2.54 -1.71
C ASP A 16 11.83 -3.98 -2.16
N GLU A 17 13.11 -4.26 -2.42
CA GLU A 17 13.63 -5.58 -2.77
C GLU A 17 13.54 -6.57 -1.58
N ASP A 18 13.90 -6.13 -0.38
CA ASP A 18 13.75 -6.95 0.85
C ASP A 18 12.30 -7.30 1.14
N ARG A 19 11.35 -6.45 0.73
CA ARG A 19 9.91 -6.72 0.89
C ARG A 19 9.40 -7.74 -0.13
N ASP A 20 10.06 -7.88 -1.28
CA ASP A 20 9.74 -8.89 -2.28
C ASP A 20 10.29 -10.28 -1.92
N LEU A 21 11.26 -10.37 -1.00
CA LEU A 21 11.74 -11.64 -0.44
C LEU A 21 10.77 -12.26 0.59
N VAL A 22 9.72 -11.55 1.00
CA VAL A 22 8.73 -12.04 1.98
C VAL A 22 7.60 -12.79 1.26
N ALA A 23 7.20 -13.94 1.81
CA ALA A 23 6.06 -14.70 1.31
C ALA A 23 4.77 -13.87 1.36
N LYS A 24 3.96 -13.94 0.29
CA LYS A 24 2.71 -13.17 0.11
C LYS A 24 1.51 -14.09 0.06
N LEU A 25 0.38 -13.62 0.56
CA LEU A 25 -0.89 -14.36 0.48
C LEU A 25 -1.44 -14.27 -0.94
N VAL A 26 -1.78 -15.42 -1.54
CA VAL A 26 -2.47 -15.45 -2.83
C VAL A 26 -3.95 -15.20 -2.61
N VAL A 27 -4.49 -14.19 -3.30
CA VAL A 27 -5.86 -13.73 -3.08
C VAL A 27 -6.79 -14.22 -4.19
N PRO A 28 -7.90 -14.92 -3.87
CA PRO A 28 -8.92 -15.28 -4.85
C PRO A 28 -9.65 -14.02 -5.36
N GLU A 29 -10.15 -14.07 -6.59
CA GLU A 29 -10.82 -12.94 -7.25
C GLU A 29 -11.96 -12.33 -6.42
N THR A 30 -12.71 -13.17 -5.71
CA THR A 30 -13.83 -12.78 -4.85
C THR A 30 -13.44 -11.83 -3.71
N LEU A 31 -12.18 -11.80 -3.29
CA LEU A 31 -11.70 -10.95 -2.18
C LEU A 31 -10.93 -9.71 -2.66
N GLN A 32 -10.64 -9.61 -3.96
CA GLN A 32 -9.79 -8.52 -4.48
C GLN A 32 -10.46 -7.15 -4.31
N ASN A 33 -11.77 -7.05 -4.52
CA ASN A 33 -12.51 -5.79 -4.34
C ASN A 33 -12.51 -5.31 -2.88
N ASP A 34 -12.63 -6.22 -1.92
CA ASP A 34 -12.61 -5.85 -0.49
C ASP A 34 -11.25 -5.28 -0.09
N LEU A 35 -10.16 -5.89 -0.60
CA LEU A 35 -8.81 -5.36 -0.41
C LEU A 35 -8.62 -4.01 -1.10
N MET A 36 -9.09 -3.86 -2.34
CA MET A 36 -9.02 -2.56 -3.04
C MET A 36 -9.75 -1.48 -2.26
N HIS A 37 -10.96 -1.77 -1.77
CA HIS A 37 -11.72 -0.85 -0.93
C HIS A 37 -10.95 -0.48 0.34
N HIS A 38 -10.43 -1.47 1.07
CA HIS A 38 -9.67 -1.23 2.29
C HIS A 38 -8.44 -0.34 2.06
N TYR A 39 -7.65 -0.60 1.01
CA TYR A 39 -6.41 0.13 0.77
C TYR A 39 -6.55 1.44 -0.01
N HIS A 40 -7.72 1.70 -0.61
CA HIS A 40 -7.98 2.92 -1.39
C HIS A 40 -9.15 3.74 -0.85
N SER A 41 -10.37 3.19 -0.89
CA SER A 41 -11.61 3.93 -0.66
C SER A 41 -11.99 4.06 0.83
N SER A 42 -11.38 3.28 1.70
CA SER A 42 -11.59 3.41 3.13
C SER A 42 -10.94 4.67 3.69
N VAL A 43 -11.34 5.06 4.90
CA VAL A 43 -10.71 6.17 5.64
C VAL A 43 -9.20 5.94 5.82
N GLU A 44 -8.78 4.68 6.03
CA GLU A 44 -7.37 4.30 6.17
C GLU A 44 -6.64 4.27 4.82
N GLY A 45 -7.36 3.94 3.75
CA GLY A 45 -6.86 3.94 2.36
C GLY A 45 -6.59 5.34 1.83
N GLY A 46 -7.47 6.30 2.16
CA GLY A 46 -7.26 7.73 1.96
C GLY A 46 -7.11 8.17 0.51
N HIS A 47 -7.58 7.36 -0.45
CA HIS A 47 -7.57 7.65 -1.88
C HIS A 47 -6.21 8.09 -2.47
N GLN A 48 -5.12 7.47 -2.00
CA GLN A 48 -3.73 7.90 -2.25
C GLN A 48 -3.20 7.66 -3.69
N GLY A 49 -4.07 7.42 -4.66
CA GLY A 49 -3.70 7.14 -6.04
C GLY A 49 -3.10 5.75 -6.27
N ILE A 50 -2.76 5.45 -7.53
CA ILE A 50 -2.39 4.11 -8.00
C ILE A 50 -1.10 3.61 -7.33
N GLY A 51 -0.05 4.44 -7.31
CA GLY A 51 1.27 4.05 -6.82
C GLY A 51 1.24 3.61 -5.36
N LEU A 52 0.77 4.48 -4.46
CA LEU A 52 0.69 4.16 -3.03
C LEU A 52 -0.25 2.98 -2.75
N THR A 53 -1.40 2.92 -3.41
CA THR A 53 -2.33 1.77 -3.27
C THR A 53 -1.63 0.47 -3.67
N TYR A 54 -0.94 0.46 -4.81
CA TYR A 54 -0.18 -0.70 -5.29
C TYR A 54 0.92 -1.11 -4.31
N HIS A 55 1.74 -0.17 -3.83
CA HIS A 55 2.82 -0.47 -2.89
C HIS A 55 2.30 -1.06 -1.58
N LYS A 56 1.18 -0.55 -1.05
CA LYS A 56 0.54 -1.09 0.15
C LYS A 56 0.01 -2.52 -0.06
N VAL A 57 -0.70 -2.76 -1.16
CA VAL A 57 -1.30 -4.06 -1.46
C VAL A 57 -0.21 -5.11 -1.75
N ARG A 58 0.77 -4.79 -2.60
CA ARG A 58 1.83 -5.73 -3.02
C ARG A 58 2.76 -6.16 -1.88
N ALA A 59 2.74 -5.45 -0.76
CA ALA A 59 3.54 -5.76 0.41
C ALA A 59 3.10 -7.04 1.13
N HIS A 60 1.83 -7.41 0.99
CA HIS A 60 1.22 -8.51 1.74
C HIS A 60 0.53 -9.53 0.83
N PHE A 61 0.09 -9.10 -0.36
CA PHE A 61 -0.78 -9.88 -1.22
C PHE A 61 -0.22 -10.07 -2.62
N HIS A 62 -0.65 -11.15 -3.27
CA HIS A 62 -0.35 -11.46 -4.65
C HIS A 62 -1.58 -12.03 -5.36
N TRP A 63 -1.76 -11.64 -6.62
CA TRP A 63 -2.58 -12.35 -7.60
C TRP A 63 -2.12 -11.98 -9.00
N ARG A 64 -2.51 -12.78 -9.99
CA ARG A 64 -2.21 -12.49 -11.38
C ARG A 64 -2.91 -11.18 -11.78
N GLY A 65 -2.14 -10.21 -12.25
CA GLY A 65 -2.68 -8.94 -12.71
C GLY A 65 -2.90 -7.90 -11.61
N LEU A 66 -2.23 -8.02 -10.46
CA LEU A 66 -2.40 -7.12 -9.30
C LEU A 66 -2.31 -5.64 -9.67
N TYR A 67 -1.29 -5.24 -10.43
CA TYR A 67 -1.15 -3.85 -10.85
C TYR A 67 -2.32 -3.39 -11.73
N GLN A 68 -2.76 -4.22 -12.68
CA GLN A 68 -3.89 -3.91 -13.55
C GLN A 68 -5.21 -3.78 -12.76
N SER A 69 -5.42 -4.64 -11.75
CA SER A 69 -6.58 -4.53 -10.85
C SER A 69 -6.56 -3.20 -10.09
N VAL A 70 -5.40 -2.80 -9.54
CA VAL A 70 -5.24 -1.51 -8.84
C VAL A 70 -5.49 -0.34 -9.78
N GLN A 71 -4.88 -0.34 -10.96
CA GLN A 71 -5.07 0.72 -11.96
C GLN A 71 -6.55 0.88 -12.34
N ARG A 72 -7.24 -0.24 -12.59
CA ARG A 72 -8.66 -0.24 -12.94
C ARG A 72 -9.50 0.32 -11.80
N TYR A 73 -9.31 -0.19 -10.58
CA TYR A 73 -10.11 0.20 -9.43
C TYR A 73 -9.95 1.68 -9.09
N VAL A 74 -8.71 2.16 -8.97
CA VAL A 74 -8.42 3.57 -8.66
C VAL A 74 -8.85 4.48 -9.81
N GLY A 75 -8.64 4.06 -11.07
CA GLY A 75 -9.06 4.81 -12.25
C GLY A 75 -10.58 4.93 -12.42
N GLN A 76 -11.36 4.10 -11.73
CA GLN A 76 -12.83 4.15 -11.69
C GLN A 76 -13.37 4.79 -10.41
N CYS A 77 -12.51 5.32 -9.54
CA CYS A 77 -12.94 5.96 -8.30
C CYS A 77 -13.54 7.35 -8.58
N ILE A 78 -14.87 7.43 -8.46
CA ILE A 78 -15.62 8.68 -8.68
C ILE A 78 -15.20 9.79 -7.71
N ASP A 79 -14.86 9.46 -6.46
CA ASP A 79 -14.45 10.47 -5.49
C ASP A 79 -13.09 11.10 -5.87
N CYS A 80 -12.17 10.29 -6.38
CA CYS A 80 -10.89 10.75 -6.93
C CYS A 80 -11.09 11.59 -8.20
N GLU A 81 -11.93 11.12 -9.12
CA GLU A 81 -12.21 11.81 -10.39
C GLU A 81 -12.84 13.19 -10.16
N THR A 82 -13.76 13.29 -9.20
CA THR A 82 -14.51 14.52 -8.91
C THR A 82 -13.83 15.43 -7.89
N GLY A 83 -12.64 15.06 -7.38
CA GLY A 83 -11.90 15.83 -6.38
C GLY A 83 -12.63 15.98 -5.04
N ARG A 84 -13.59 15.09 -4.74
CA ARG A 84 -14.39 15.14 -3.50
C ARG A 84 -13.60 14.66 -2.28
N VAL A 85 -12.47 14.01 -2.50
CA VAL A 85 -11.59 13.58 -1.43
C VAL A 85 -10.67 14.72 -1.02
N ARG A 86 -10.78 15.15 0.25
CA ARG A 86 -9.74 15.98 0.86
C ARG A 86 -8.56 15.08 1.19
N PRO A 87 -7.32 15.41 0.80
CA PRO A 87 -6.16 14.64 1.24
C PRO A 87 -6.16 14.62 2.77
N ALA A 88 -6.22 13.43 3.36
CA ALA A 88 -5.93 13.28 4.78
C ALA A 88 -4.44 13.59 4.95
N ILE A 89 -4.13 14.85 5.29
CA ILE A 89 -2.79 15.27 5.67
C ILE A 89 -2.41 14.42 6.89
N ARG A 90 -1.38 13.59 6.75
CA ARG A 90 -0.76 12.84 7.84
C ARG A 90 0.65 13.36 8.06
#